data_AF-A0A7K2P7E1-F1
#
_entry.id   AF-A0A7K2P7E1-F1
#
_cell.length_a   1.000
_cell.length_b   1.000
_cell.length_c   1.000
_cell.angle_alpha   90.00
_cell.angle_beta   90.00
_cell.angle_gamma   90.00
#
_symmetry.space_group_name_H-M   'P 1'
#
loop_
_entity.id
_entity.type
_entity.pdbx_description
1 polymer ?
#
loop_
_entity_poly.entity_id
_entity_poly.type
_entity_poly.pdbx_seq_one_letter_code
_entity_poly.pdbx_strand_id
1 'polypeptide(L)'
;WADEGLVFRPDTMRLEPASRLQVEFDGPATAPNPCDPAAAGGYLGADNQNIRVQVSHVDPVTGTFDLLWGWDNASFLYRVTSDDASPPTLTLDRSPVDTYHHPRTGQAVQVLRTAASLTAEDGRTEGWAAAPTGESAVLTSPYDPDTRAVALPAPLPAAYLDPDRTPQLYLRVWEGLCTGITPGTAVTLPGTGVRVRVTVEGGLPVHRGAGWSFAVRPATPDGVLPARLLRAPQPPDGPRMWACPLAVIDWPDDKFRLLEDCRRPFAPLVDVSTRSQGCCTVTITPEQARGDGLQRIIDQVARSPRKEGRDGRITLCLRPGRYVLDQPLVFTREHSALHLEGCGDGVVLDARGSGSHAFGQGMIVVVGAWDVRISGIEFRLPLTPPDEQGSEQIRRLVRSIGVRPVNCHDLTISRCAFVFLVPRDEQPSLGVGVFAGGICDGLVVTDTAFECRRRDLVAGPPPAPQAVVGVLVSSTVIRGEPRVVARLGDMRLRDNVFSGLSGAVVAVAVCSGTQVIDGNRADRCHDGVLLGLLEQEEAARERKEPPRERASAVDALLVAVQYPLPDQFTVSDPVPPPEQVPSTLMVRDNRIECVPVPDDRFSGTALLVLGQRP
;
A
#
# COMPACT_ATOMS: atom_id res chain seq x y z
N TRP A 1 9.99 -21.59 -4.62
CA TRP A 1 8.99 -20.90 -5.49
C TRP A 1 9.07 -21.33 -6.95
N ALA A 2 10.13 -20.99 -7.71
CA ALA A 2 10.23 -21.39 -9.12
C ALA A 2 10.16 -22.92 -9.29
N ASP A 3 10.89 -23.66 -8.46
CA ASP A 3 10.85 -25.13 -8.41
C ASP A 3 9.46 -25.69 -8.02
N GLU A 4 8.61 -24.88 -7.42
CA GLU A 4 7.22 -25.23 -7.10
C GLU A 4 6.23 -24.79 -8.19
N GLY A 5 6.71 -24.23 -9.31
CA GLY A 5 5.86 -23.73 -10.39
C GLY A 5 5.23 -22.35 -10.13
N LEU A 6 5.82 -21.56 -9.22
CA LEU A 6 5.35 -20.22 -8.86
C LEU A 6 6.23 -19.12 -9.45
N VAL A 7 5.58 -18.11 -10.03
CA VAL A 7 6.20 -16.88 -10.53
C VAL A 7 6.05 -15.77 -9.49
N PHE A 8 7.17 -15.21 -9.04
CA PHE A 8 7.17 -14.07 -8.12
C PHE A 8 7.07 -12.74 -8.88
N ARG A 9 6.17 -11.86 -8.44
CA ARG A 9 5.95 -10.51 -8.97
C ARG A 9 6.44 -9.47 -7.95
N PRO A 10 7.65 -8.91 -8.10
CA PRO A 10 8.23 -7.98 -7.12
C PRO A 10 7.33 -6.76 -6.83
N ASP A 11 6.71 -6.19 -7.86
CA ASP A 11 5.91 -4.96 -7.74
C ASP A 11 4.65 -5.12 -6.88
N THR A 12 4.12 -6.34 -6.77
CA THR A 12 2.88 -6.64 -6.02
C THR A 12 3.12 -7.60 -4.87
N MET A 13 4.34 -8.10 -4.74
CA MET A 13 4.73 -9.22 -3.89
C MET A 13 3.91 -10.50 -4.12
N ARG A 14 3.21 -10.63 -5.25
CA ARG A 14 2.32 -11.76 -5.52
C ARG A 14 3.10 -12.98 -6.00
N LEU A 15 2.69 -14.16 -5.55
CA LEU A 15 3.12 -15.45 -6.09
C LEU A 15 2.00 -16.01 -6.97
N GLU A 16 2.28 -16.16 -8.27
CA GLU A 16 1.32 -16.60 -9.27
C GLU A 16 1.70 -18.01 -9.77
N PRO A 17 0.82 -19.00 -9.68
CA PRO A 17 1.05 -20.29 -10.33
C PRO A 17 1.24 -20.11 -11.84
N ALA A 18 2.25 -20.77 -12.40
CA ALA A 18 2.50 -20.78 -13.84
C ALA A 18 1.55 -21.72 -14.60
N SER A 19 0.92 -22.67 -13.90
CA SER A 19 -0.05 -23.61 -14.48
C SER A 19 -1.27 -22.90 -15.07
N ARG A 20 -1.77 -23.38 -16.20
CA ARG A 20 -2.99 -22.90 -16.85
C ARG A 20 -3.85 -24.09 -17.28
N LEU A 21 -5.17 -23.97 -17.17
CA LEU A 21 -6.12 -24.99 -17.62
C LEU A 21 -6.93 -24.47 -18.80
N GLN A 22 -7.05 -25.28 -19.84
CA GLN A 22 -8.06 -25.14 -20.89
C GLN A 22 -8.99 -26.34 -20.86
N VAL A 23 -10.27 -26.10 -21.06
CA VAL A 23 -11.29 -27.15 -21.16
C VAL A 23 -11.59 -27.39 -22.64
N GLU A 24 -11.75 -28.65 -23.00
CA GLU A 24 -12.10 -29.14 -24.32
C GLU A 24 -13.20 -30.21 -24.16
N PHE A 25 -13.79 -30.65 -25.27
CA PHE A 25 -14.76 -31.75 -25.28
C PHE A 25 -14.25 -32.90 -26.13
N ASP A 26 -14.73 -34.11 -25.85
CA ASP A 26 -14.57 -35.23 -26.77
C ASP A 26 -15.29 -34.90 -28.10
N GLY A 27 -14.61 -35.13 -29.22
CA GLY A 27 -15.19 -34.93 -30.55
C GLY A 27 -16.28 -35.98 -30.85
N PRO A 28 -17.09 -35.79 -31.92
CA PRO A 28 -18.04 -36.81 -32.33
C PRO A 28 -17.31 -38.14 -32.63
N ALA A 29 -17.83 -39.24 -32.10
CA ALA A 29 -17.30 -40.56 -32.37
C ALA A 29 -17.54 -40.91 -33.85
N THR A 30 -16.47 -40.85 -34.66
CA THR A 30 -16.44 -41.23 -36.10
C THR A 30 -17.34 -40.41 -37.04
N ALA A 31 -16.94 -40.33 -38.32
CA ALA A 31 -17.77 -39.73 -39.37
C ALA A 31 -19.12 -40.47 -39.45
N PRO A 32 -20.26 -39.77 -39.51
CA PRO A 32 -21.57 -40.41 -39.50
C PRO A 32 -21.70 -41.34 -40.71
N ASN A 33 -21.97 -42.62 -40.44
CA ASN A 33 -22.55 -43.50 -41.44
C ASN A 33 -23.89 -42.87 -41.87
N PRO A 34 -24.22 -42.74 -43.16
CA PRO A 34 -25.49 -42.14 -43.62
C PRO A 34 -26.76 -42.81 -43.07
N CYS A 35 -26.65 -43.95 -42.36
CA CYS A 35 -27.74 -44.63 -41.67
C CYS A 35 -27.82 -44.35 -40.16
N ASP A 36 -26.83 -43.68 -39.56
CA ASP A 36 -26.77 -43.37 -38.12
C ASP A 36 -26.86 -41.86 -37.87
N PRO A 37 -27.67 -41.40 -36.88
CA PRO A 37 -27.67 -39.99 -36.49
C PRO A 37 -26.29 -39.60 -35.96
N ALA A 38 -25.79 -38.42 -36.37
CA ALA A 38 -24.50 -37.91 -35.90
C ALA A 38 -24.54 -37.72 -34.38
N ALA A 39 -23.65 -38.40 -33.65
CA ALA A 39 -23.48 -38.17 -32.22
C ALA A 39 -22.94 -36.75 -32.01
N ALA A 40 -23.73 -35.87 -31.38
CA ALA A 40 -23.23 -34.59 -30.93
C ALA A 40 -22.22 -34.86 -29.79
N GLY A 41 -20.95 -34.49 -30.01
CA GLY A 41 -19.95 -34.49 -28.94
C GLY A 41 -20.29 -33.47 -27.85
N GLY A 42 -19.60 -33.53 -26.70
CA GLY A 42 -19.84 -32.63 -25.57
C GLY A 42 -20.08 -33.34 -24.25
N TYR A 43 -20.60 -32.58 -23.27
CA TYR A 43 -20.96 -33.07 -21.96
C TYR A 43 -22.06 -34.14 -22.02
N LEU A 44 -21.79 -35.29 -21.40
CA LEU A 44 -22.64 -36.49 -21.47
C LEU A 44 -23.54 -36.68 -20.24
N GLY A 45 -23.41 -35.83 -19.22
CA GLY A 45 -24.18 -35.98 -17.99
C GLY A 45 -25.63 -35.50 -18.13
N ALA A 46 -26.50 -36.04 -17.26
CA ALA A 46 -27.93 -35.73 -17.24
C ALA A 46 -28.27 -34.44 -16.46
N ASP A 47 -27.36 -33.97 -15.60
CA ASP A 47 -27.59 -32.85 -14.68
C ASP A 47 -26.63 -31.69 -14.92
N ASN A 48 -27.00 -30.50 -14.46
CA ASN A 48 -26.06 -29.38 -14.41
C ASN A 48 -25.02 -29.66 -13.32
N GLN A 49 -23.74 -29.65 -13.68
CA GLN A 49 -22.67 -30.05 -12.77
C GLN A 49 -21.59 -28.97 -12.67
N ASN A 50 -21.04 -28.79 -11.47
CA ASN A 50 -19.84 -27.98 -11.25
C ASN A 50 -18.65 -28.92 -11.00
N ILE A 51 -17.80 -29.08 -12.02
CA ILE A 51 -16.62 -29.93 -11.95
C ILE A 51 -15.47 -29.15 -11.33
N ARG A 52 -14.79 -29.74 -10.34
CA ARG A 52 -13.48 -29.27 -9.89
C ARG A 52 -12.40 -30.23 -10.36
N VAL A 53 -11.29 -29.67 -10.83
CA VAL A 53 -10.06 -30.40 -11.12
C VAL A 53 -8.92 -29.83 -10.26
N GLN A 54 -8.01 -30.67 -9.79
CA GLN A 54 -6.88 -30.25 -8.96
C GLN A 54 -5.65 -31.15 -9.16
N VAL A 55 -4.47 -30.54 -9.32
CA VAL A 55 -3.20 -31.26 -9.39
C VAL A 55 -2.86 -31.80 -8.00
N SER A 56 -2.77 -33.13 -7.86
CA SER A 56 -2.51 -33.81 -6.57
C SER A 56 -1.04 -34.12 -6.35
N HIS A 57 -0.33 -34.48 -7.42
CA HIS A 57 1.07 -34.89 -7.39
C HIS A 57 1.80 -34.43 -8.65
N VAL A 58 3.10 -34.17 -8.53
CA VAL A 58 4.00 -33.80 -9.63
C VAL A 58 5.28 -34.60 -9.44
N ASP A 59 5.63 -35.43 -10.42
CA ASP A 59 6.87 -36.18 -10.44
C ASP A 59 8.04 -35.25 -10.81
N PRO A 60 9.01 -35.03 -9.90
CA PRO A 60 10.13 -34.11 -10.14
C PRO A 60 11.12 -34.62 -11.19
N VAL A 61 11.12 -35.92 -11.52
CA VAL A 61 12.05 -36.53 -12.47
C VAL A 61 11.48 -36.46 -13.89
N THR A 62 10.23 -36.89 -14.06
CA THR A 62 9.59 -36.94 -15.39
C THR A 62 8.86 -35.66 -15.76
N GLY A 63 8.54 -34.81 -14.78
CA GLY A 63 7.69 -33.63 -14.96
C GLY A 63 6.22 -33.97 -15.23
N THR A 64 5.83 -35.24 -15.12
CA THR A 64 4.43 -35.66 -15.21
C THR A 64 3.68 -35.34 -13.93
N PHE A 65 2.35 -35.24 -14.02
CA PHE A 65 1.51 -34.89 -12.89
C PHE A 65 0.23 -35.73 -12.84
N ASP A 66 -0.35 -35.79 -11.65
CA ASP A 66 -1.63 -36.45 -11.41
C ASP A 66 -2.72 -35.41 -11.16
N LEU A 67 -3.92 -35.68 -11.67
CA LEU A 67 -5.07 -34.79 -11.62
C LEU A 67 -6.27 -35.48 -10.97
N LEU A 68 -6.73 -34.93 -9.85
CA LEU A 68 -8.01 -35.28 -9.24
C LEU A 68 -9.13 -34.50 -9.91
N TRP A 69 -10.30 -35.11 -10.05
CA TRP A 69 -11.51 -34.42 -10.46
C TRP A 69 -12.75 -34.91 -9.72
N GLY A 70 -13.76 -34.07 -9.58
CA GLY A 70 -15.00 -34.45 -8.91
C GLY A 70 -16.17 -33.51 -9.21
N TRP A 71 -17.37 -34.03 -8.97
CA TRP A 71 -18.64 -33.31 -9.03
C TRP A 71 -18.78 -32.33 -7.85
N ASP A 72 -19.74 -31.41 -7.96
CA ASP A 72 -20.11 -30.43 -6.92
C ASP A 72 -18.91 -29.73 -6.26
N ASN A 73 -17.95 -29.29 -7.09
CA ASN A 73 -16.72 -28.64 -6.66
C ASN A 73 -15.84 -29.46 -5.69
N ALA A 74 -16.01 -30.79 -5.68
CA ALA A 74 -15.45 -31.71 -4.69
C ALA A 74 -15.65 -31.20 -3.24
N SER A 75 -16.87 -30.71 -2.97
CA SER A 75 -17.21 -30.04 -1.71
C SER A 75 -17.30 -30.97 -0.51
N PHE A 76 -17.47 -32.28 -0.72
CA PHE A 76 -17.58 -33.26 0.36
C PHE A 76 -16.25 -33.47 1.07
N LEU A 77 -16.22 -33.01 2.32
CA LEU A 77 -15.07 -33.06 3.22
C LEU A 77 -15.53 -33.55 4.59
N TYR A 78 -14.95 -34.66 5.04
CA TYR A 78 -15.29 -35.30 6.31
C TYR A 78 -14.13 -35.19 7.30
N ARG A 79 -14.42 -34.99 8.58
CA ARG A 79 -13.45 -35.24 9.65
C ARG A 79 -13.33 -36.74 9.84
N VAL A 80 -12.11 -37.23 9.96
CA VAL A 80 -11.85 -38.66 10.13
C VAL A 80 -10.83 -38.91 11.22
N THR A 81 -10.89 -40.10 11.81
CA THR A 81 -9.84 -40.67 12.67
C THR A 81 -9.25 -41.89 12.00
N SER A 82 -7.93 -42.05 12.08
CA SER A 82 -7.23 -43.25 11.60
C SER A 82 -7.17 -44.28 12.71
N ASP A 83 -7.25 -45.57 12.36
CA ASP A 83 -6.76 -46.64 13.22
C ASP A 83 -5.22 -46.76 13.11
N ASP A 84 -4.65 -47.68 13.90
CA ASP A 84 -3.22 -47.99 13.91
C ASP A 84 -2.82 -49.02 12.82
N ALA A 85 -3.72 -49.37 11.90
CA ALA A 85 -3.44 -50.34 10.86
C ALA A 85 -2.59 -49.73 9.73
N SER A 86 -1.94 -50.60 8.95
CA SER A 86 -1.13 -50.20 7.79
C SER A 86 -1.41 -51.16 6.63
N PRO A 87 -2.26 -50.77 5.64
CA PRO A 87 -2.87 -49.46 5.48
C PRO A 87 -3.99 -49.17 6.50
N PRO A 88 -4.23 -47.89 6.84
CA PRO A 88 -5.18 -47.54 7.88
C PRO A 88 -6.64 -47.56 7.39
N THR A 89 -7.54 -47.82 8.32
CA THR A 89 -8.98 -47.59 8.17
C THR A 89 -9.34 -46.23 8.75
N LEU A 90 -10.03 -45.42 7.97
CA LEU A 90 -10.51 -44.10 8.38
C LEU A 90 -11.97 -44.17 8.82
N THR A 91 -12.25 -43.78 10.04
CA THR A 91 -13.63 -43.67 10.57
C THR A 91 -14.10 -42.24 10.43
N LEU A 92 -15.24 -42.03 9.77
CA LEU A 92 -15.86 -40.72 9.61
C LEU A 92 -16.58 -40.31 10.90
N ASP A 93 -16.31 -39.08 11.35
CA ASP A 93 -16.97 -38.48 12.51
C ASP A 93 -18.50 -38.41 12.30
N ARG A 94 -18.92 -38.08 11.08
CA ARG A 94 -20.32 -38.03 10.66
C ARG A 94 -20.52 -38.82 9.37
N SER A 95 -21.64 -39.54 9.31
CA SER A 95 -22.06 -40.22 8.08
C SER A 95 -22.30 -39.20 6.96
N PRO A 96 -22.06 -39.58 5.69
CA PRO A 96 -22.51 -38.79 4.55
C PRO A 96 -24.03 -38.54 4.61
N VAL A 97 -24.47 -37.46 3.96
CA VAL A 97 -25.87 -36.98 4.04
C VAL A 97 -26.89 -37.98 3.48
N ASP A 98 -26.50 -38.74 2.45
CA ASP A 98 -27.29 -39.81 1.86
C ASP A 98 -26.39 -40.81 1.15
N THR A 99 -27.00 -41.87 0.61
CA THR A 99 -26.31 -42.98 -0.07
C THR A 99 -25.55 -42.57 -1.33
N TYR A 100 -25.97 -41.51 -2.05
CA TYR A 100 -25.27 -41.03 -3.24
C TYR A 100 -23.93 -40.37 -2.88
N HIS A 101 -23.80 -39.90 -1.65
CA HIS A 101 -22.58 -39.28 -1.12
C HIS A 101 -21.66 -40.27 -0.39
N HIS A 102 -22.02 -41.57 -0.37
CA HIS A 102 -21.13 -42.60 0.17
C HIS A 102 -19.90 -42.74 -0.74
N PRO A 103 -18.67 -42.73 -0.18
CA PRO A 103 -17.49 -43.13 -0.93
C PRO A 103 -17.64 -44.54 -1.53
N ARG A 104 -17.38 -44.68 -2.83
CA ARG A 104 -17.55 -45.93 -3.60
C ARG A 104 -16.21 -46.54 -3.99
N THR A 105 -16.20 -47.84 -4.23
CA THR A 105 -15.06 -48.51 -4.88
C THR A 105 -14.76 -47.84 -6.22
N GLY A 106 -13.47 -47.60 -6.49
CA GLY A 106 -12.98 -46.94 -7.70
C GLY A 106 -12.98 -45.41 -7.63
N GLN A 107 -13.60 -44.79 -6.62
CA GLN A 107 -13.50 -43.34 -6.44
C GLN A 107 -12.15 -42.95 -5.84
N ALA A 108 -11.65 -41.79 -6.25
CA ALA A 108 -10.49 -41.18 -5.64
C ALA A 108 -10.87 -40.47 -4.34
N VAL A 109 -9.99 -40.54 -3.35
CA VAL A 109 -10.08 -39.78 -2.10
C VAL A 109 -8.78 -39.05 -1.85
N GLN A 110 -8.85 -37.97 -1.09
CA GLN A 110 -7.67 -37.23 -0.65
C GLN A 110 -7.70 -37.05 0.86
N VAL A 111 -6.67 -37.55 1.53
CA VAL A 111 -6.45 -37.41 2.96
C VAL A 111 -5.68 -36.12 3.21
N LEU A 112 -6.27 -35.22 3.99
CA LEU A 112 -5.76 -33.88 4.28
C LEU A 112 -5.41 -33.79 5.76
N ARG A 113 -4.27 -33.15 6.05
CA ARG A 113 -3.85 -32.82 7.41
C ARG A 113 -4.50 -31.51 7.87
N THR A 114 -4.40 -31.22 9.16
CA THR A 114 -4.59 -29.86 9.67
C THR A 114 -3.58 -28.89 9.07
N ALA A 115 -4.05 -27.74 8.56
CA ALA A 115 -3.22 -26.61 8.13
C ALA A 115 -3.19 -25.47 9.14
N ALA A 116 -4.26 -25.26 9.91
CA ALA A 116 -4.32 -24.21 10.93
C ALA A 116 -5.21 -24.61 12.11
N SER A 117 -4.84 -24.13 13.30
CA SER A 117 -5.69 -24.17 14.49
C SER A 117 -6.64 -22.96 14.47
N LEU A 118 -7.92 -23.21 14.77
CA LEU A 118 -8.92 -22.18 15.01
C LEU A 118 -9.00 -22.00 16.53
N THR A 119 -8.39 -20.94 17.02
CA THR A 119 -8.29 -20.66 18.46
C THR A 119 -9.19 -19.47 18.81
N ALA A 120 -10.04 -19.62 19.83
CA ALA A 120 -10.87 -18.54 20.33
C ALA A 120 -10.04 -17.49 21.08
N GLU A 121 -10.68 -16.37 21.43
CA GLU A 121 -10.03 -15.28 22.18
C GLU A 121 -9.51 -15.73 23.56
N ASP A 122 -10.09 -16.76 24.16
CA ASP A 122 -9.66 -17.32 25.44
C ASP A 122 -8.46 -18.29 25.32
N GLY A 123 -7.90 -18.45 24.12
CA GLY A 123 -6.76 -19.32 23.84
C GLY A 123 -7.14 -20.79 23.66
N ARG A 124 -8.42 -21.16 23.72
CA ARG A 124 -8.85 -22.54 23.48
C ARG A 124 -8.97 -22.82 21.99
N THR A 125 -8.45 -23.98 21.56
CA THR A 125 -8.67 -24.47 20.20
C THR A 125 -10.12 -24.94 20.05
N GLU A 126 -10.89 -24.28 19.19
CA GLU A 126 -12.28 -24.63 18.84
C GLU A 126 -12.36 -25.59 17.65
N GLY A 127 -11.29 -25.68 16.86
CA GLY A 127 -11.20 -26.63 15.78
C GLY A 127 -9.98 -26.42 14.91
N TRP A 128 -10.01 -27.06 13.74
CA TRP A 128 -8.89 -27.07 12.81
C TRP A 128 -9.40 -26.82 11.38
N ALA A 129 -8.55 -26.22 10.56
CA ALA A 129 -8.77 -26.04 9.13
C ALA A 129 -7.98 -27.10 8.35
N ALA A 130 -8.61 -27.74 7.36
CA ALA A 130 -7.97 -28.73 6.51
C ALA A 130 -6.96 -28.09 5.55
N ALA A 131 -5.86 -28.79 5.28
CA ALA A 131 -4.89 -28.41 4.28
C ALA A 131 -5.48 -28.40 2.86
N PRO A 132 -4.99 -27.52 1.96
CA PRO A 132 -5.51 -27.43 0.59
C PRO A 132 -5.16 -28.66 -0.28
N THR A 133 -4.09 -29.38 0.08
CA THR A 133 -3.58 -30.57 -0.60
C THR A 133 -3.20 -31.66 0.41
N GLY A 134 -3.11 -32.89 -0.07
CA GLY A 134 -2.68 -34.04 0.72
C GLY A 134 -2.53 -35.29 -0.13
N GLU A 135 -2.43 -36.45 0.51
CA GLU A 135 -2.21 -37.74 -0.15
C GLU A 135 -3.50 -38.25 -0.79
N SER A 136 -3.39 -38.70 -2.04
CA SER A 136 -4.51 -39.23 -2.81
C SER A 136 -4.43 -40.74 -2.97
N ALA A 137 -5.57 -41.40 -2.91
CA ALA A 137 -5.69 -42.84 -3.11
C ALA A 137 -7.00 -43.18 -3.84
N VAL A 138 -7.05 -44.34 -4.49
CA VAL A 138 -8.28 -44.86 -5.11
C VAL A 138 -8.83 -45.98 -4.24
N LEU A 139 -10.09 -45.85 -3.82
CA LEU A 139 -10.70 -46.82 -2.90
C LEU A 139 -10.90 -48.18 -3.56
N THR A 140 -10.48 -49.24 -2.88
CA THR A 140 -10.72 -50.64 -3.31
C THR A 140 -12.02 -51.20 -2.73
N SER A 141 -12.52 -50.60 -1.65
CA SER A 141 -13.76 -50.99 -0.97
C SER A 141 -14.64 -49.76 -0.74
N PRO A 142 -15.98 -49.90 -0.72
CA PRO A 142 -16.87 -48.79 -0.46
C PRO A 142 -16.87 -48.44 1.03
N TYR A 143 -17.46 -47.29 1.35
CA TYR A 143 -17.80 -46.90 2.72
C TYR A 143 -18.77 -47.89 3.37
N ASP A 144 -18.47 -48.29 4.60
CA ASP A 144 -19.33 -49.11 5.43
C ASP A 144 -20.22 -48.23 6.33
N PRO A 145 -21.54 -48.20 6.12
CA PRO A 145 -22.44 -47.36 6.91
C PRO A 145 -22.62 -47.82 8.36
N ASP A 146 -22.40 -49.10 8.66
CA ASP A 146 -22.57 -49.64 10.01
C ASP A 146 -21.40 -49.26 10.91
N THR A 147 -20.18 -49.29 10.36
CA THR A 147 -18.95 -48.92 11.07
C THR A 147 -18.52 -47.47 10.84
N ARG A 148 -19.12 -46.79 9.87
CA ARG A 148 -18.75 -45.45 9.38
C ARG A 148 -17.31 -45.38 8.87
N ALA A 149 -16.83 -46.45 8.25
CA ALA A 149 -15.43 -46.64 7.92
C ALA A 149 -15.14 -46.66 6.42
N VAL A 150 -13.93 -46.23 6.05
CA VAL A 150 -13.34 -46.35 4.71
C VAL A 150 -11.93 -46.90 4.84
N ALA A 151 -11.64 -48.04 4.20
CA ALA A 151 -10.30 -48.62 4.18
C ALA A 151 -9.44 -47.96 3.09
N LEU A 152 -8.25 -47.47 3.45
CA LEU A 152 -7.29 -47.00 2.46
C LEU A 152 -6.53 -48.17 1.82
N PRO A 153 -6.13 -48.06 0.54
CA PRO A 153 -5.39 -49.12 -0.15
C PRO A 153 -3.88 -49.09 0.15
N ALA A 154 -3.37 -47.98 0.70
CA ALA A 154 -1.95 -47.72 0.88
C ALA A 154 -1.68 -47.05 2.24
N PRO A 155 -0.50 -47.26 2.83
CA PRO A 155 -0.13 -46.63 4.09
C PRO A 155 -0.02 -45.12 3.94
N LEU A 156 -0.40 -44.39 5.00
CA LEU A 156 -0.17 -42.96 5.08
C LEU A 156 1.25 -42.64 5.56
N PRO A 157 1.85 -41.53 5.11
CA PRO A 157 3.14 -41.08 5.64
C PRO A 157 3.06 -40.85 7.16
N ALA A 158 4.15 -41.10 7.89
CA ALA A 158 4.19 -40.98 9.36
C ALA A 158 3.68 -39.62 9.89
N ALA A 159 3.88 -38.54 9.13
CA ALA A 159 3.40 -37.20 9.49
C ALA A 159 1.87 -37.09 9.61
N TYR A 160 1.10 -38.00 8.98
CA TYR A 160 -0.36 -38.06 9.07
C TYR A 160 -0.84 -38.77 10.34
N LEU A 161 -0.01 -39.63 10.93
CA LEU A 161 -0.32 -40.43 12.11
C LEU A 161 0.21 -39.78 13.40
N ASP A 162 1.03 -38.74 13.27
CA ASP A 162 1.59 -37.97 14.38
C ASP A 162 0.55 -36.94 14.89
N PRO A 163 0.00 -37.13 16.11
CA PRO A 163 -1.05 -36.26 16.65
C PRO A 163 -0.55 -34.83 16.95
N ASP A 164 0.74 -34.64 17.21
CA ASP A 164 1.32 -33.30 17.45
C ASP A 164 1.43 -32.52 16.14
N ARG A 165 1.61 -33.22 15.02
CA ARG A 165 1.70 -32.62 13.67
C ARG A 165 0.39 -32.59 12.91
N THR A 166 -0.52 -33.48 13.27
CA THR A 166 -1.82 -33.69 12.61
C THR A 166 -2.88 -34.01 13.68
N PRO A 167 -3.33 -32.99 14.44
CA PRO A 167 -4.34 -33.19 15.48
C PRO A 167 -5.71 -33.59 14.91
N GLN A 168 -5.97 -33.32 13.63
CA GLN A 168 -7.19 -33.70 12.93
C GLN A 168 -6.88 -34.10 11.48
N LEU A 169 -7.42 -35.24 11.06
CA LEU A 169 -7.43 -35.67 9.66
C LEU A 169 -8.76 -35.32 9.00
N TYR A 170 -8.70 -35.07 7.70
CA TYR A 170 -9.88 -34.89 6.87
C TYR A 170 -9.80 -35.77 5.63
N LEU A 171 -10.95 -36.22 5.15
CA LEU A 171 -11.09 -36.98 3.92
C LEU A 171 -11.95 -36.18 2.94
N ARG A 172 -11.36 -35.78 1.82
CA ARG A 172 -12.11 -35.23 0.68
C ARG A 172 -12.41 -36.33 -0.32
N VAL A 173 -13.64 -36.41 -0.77
CA VAL A 173 -14.07 -37.39 -1.77
C VAL A 173 -14.03 -36.74 -3.17
N TRP A 174 -13.49 -37.48 -4.13
CA TRP A 174 -13.38 -37.10 -5.54
C TRP A 174 -14.07 -38.17 -6.40
N GLU A 175 -14.30 -37.88 -7.68
CA GLU A 175 -14.87 -38.86 -8.60
C GLU A 175 -13.79 -39.72 -9.25
N GLY A 176 -12.65 -39.13 -9.60
CA GLY A 176 -11.56 -39.88 -10.22
C GLY A 176 -10.19 -39.23 -10.08
N LEU A 177 -9.18 -40.05 -10.39
CA LEU A 177 -7.77 -39.70 -10.42
C LEU A 177 -7.20 -40.10 -11.79
N CYS A 178 -6.64 -39.13 -12.51
CA CYS A 178 -5.91 -39.35 -13.76
C CYS A 178 -4.41 -39.22 -13.47
N THR A 179 -3.60 -40.21 -13.80
CA THR A 179 -2.18 -40.26 -13.42
C THR A 179 -1.22 -40.14 -14.60
N GLY A 180 0.02 -39.70 -14.33
CA GLY A 180 1.12 -39.72 -15.30
C GLY A 180 0.92 -38.78 -16.50
N ILE A 181 0.23 -37.66 -16.31
CA ILE A 181 -0.13 -36.72 -17.37
C ILE A 181 1.08 -35.87 -17.74
N THR A 182 1.39 -35.78 -19.03
CA THR A 182 2.39 -34.83 -19.56
C THR A 182 1.77 -33.44 -19.73
N PRO A 183 2.42 -32.35 -19.27
CA PRO A 183 1.95 -30.99 -19.53
C PRO A 183 1.72 -30.72 -21.02
N GLY A 184 0.59 -30.08 -21.34
CA GLY A 184 0.15 -29.80 -22.70
C GLY A 184 -0.68 -30.90 -23.36
N THR A 185 -0.75 -32.09 -22.77
CA THR A 185 -1.61 -33.19 -23.24
C THR A 185 -3.03 -33.01 -22.68
N ALA A 186 -4.04 -33.16 -23.54
CA ALA A 186 -5.44 -33.18 -23.10
C ALA A 186 -5.77 -34.55 -22.49
N VAL A 187 -6.39 -34.56 -21.31
CA VAL A 187 -6.84 -35.77 -20.61
C VAL A 187 -8.37 -35.78 -20.54
N THR A 188 -8.98 -36.94 -20.81
CA THR A 188 -10.43 -37.12 -20.68
C THR A 188 -10.81 -37.36 -19.22
N LEU A 189 -11.81 -36.63 -18.74
CA LEU A 189 -12.44 -36.87 -17.45
C LEU A 189 -13.49 -37.98 -17.63
N PRO A 190 -13.26 -39.20 -17.09
CA PRO A 190 -14.09 -40.37 -17.40
C PRO A 190 -15.59 -40.14 -17.15
N GLY A 191 -16.42 -40.58 -18.09
CA GLY A 191 -17.89 -40.52 -17.97
C GLY A 191 -18.51 -39.12 -18.14
N THR A 192 -17.70 -38.08 -18.39
CA THR A 192 -18.21 -36.70 -18.51
C THR A 192 -18.34 -36.21 -19.95
N GLY A 193 -17.56 -36.75 -20.89
CA GLY A 193 -17.37 -36.18 -22.25
C GLY A 193 -16.50 -34.92 -22.31
N VAL A 194 -15.92 -34.53 -21.17
CA VAL A 194 -15.06 -33.34 -21.02
C VAL A 194 -13.60 -33.77 -21.01
N ARG A 195 -12.76 -32.98 -21.69
CA ARG A 195 -11.31 -33.09 -21.64
C ARG A 195 -10.71 -31.84 -21.02
N VAL A 196 -9.59 -31.99 -20.35
CA VAL A 196 -8.86 -30.86 -19.78
C VAL A 196 -7.40 -30.92 -20.17
N ARG A 197 -6.82 -29.75 -20.48
CA ARG A 197 -5.42 -29.60 -20.82
C ARG A 197 -4.77 -28.65 -19.85
N VAL A 198 -3.78 -29.14 -19.11
CA VAL A 198 -2.95 -28.30 -18.23
C VAL A 198 -1.67 -27.94 -18.98
N THR A 199 -1.39 -26.65 -19.10
CA THR A 199 -0.16 -26.10 -19.68
C THR A 199 0.60 -25.31 -18.62
N VAL A 200 1.87 -25.00 -18.88
CA VAL A 200 2.68 -24.16 -17.97
C VAL A 200 3.37 -23.08 -18.78
N GLU A 201 3.37 -21.86 -18.25
CA GLU A 201 4.09 -20.72 -18.83
C GLU A 201 5.55 -20.70 -18.35
N GLY A 202 6.46 -20.25 -19.23
CA GLY A 202 7.83 -19.92 -18.82
C GLY A 202 8.75 -21.09 -18.48
N GLY A 203 8.43 -22.33 -18.91
CA GLY A 203 9.28 -23.50 -18.70
C GLY A 203 9.33 -24.00 -17.25
N LEU A 204 8.43 -23.50 -16.39
CA LEU A 204 8.32 -23.91 -15.00
C LEU A 204 7.60 -25.27 -14.87
N PRO A 205 7.75 -25.98 -13.74
CA PRO A 205 6.96 -27.18 -13.47
C PRO A 205 5.50 -26.84 -13.18
N VAL A 206 4.62 -27.84 -13.29
CA VAL A 206 3.23 -27.71 -12.86
C VAL A 206 3.18 -27.48 -11.34
N HIS A 207 2.41 -26.50 -10.89
CA HIS A 207 2.22 -26.25 -9.47
C HIS A 207 1.28 -27.28 -8.82
N ARG A 208 1.78 -28.04 -7.82
CA ARG A 208 0.96 -28.94 -7.00
C ARG A 208 -0.11 -28.14 -6.26
N GLY A 209 -1.35 -28.60 -6.29
CA GLY A 209 -2.49 -27.91 -5.67
C GLY A 209 -3.14 -26.85 -6.55
N ALA A 210 -2.60 -26.56 -7.73
CA ALA A 210 -3.32 -25.79 -8.73
C ALA A 210 -4.66 -26.47 -9.04
N GLY A 211 -5.76 -25.73 -8.92
CA GLY A 211 -7.10 -26.23 -9.14
C GLY A 211 -8.00 -25.20 -9.81
N TRP A 212 -9.02 -25.72 -10.49
CA TRP A 212 -9.99 -24.95 -11.26
C TRP A 212 -11.37 -25.55 -11.07
N SER A 213 -12.38 -24.70 -11.16
CA SER A 213 -13.77 -25.15 -11.12
C SER A 213 -14.55 -24.56 -12.29
N PHE A 214 -15.37 -25.40 -12.92
CA PHE A 214 -16.15 -25.00 -14.08
C PHE A 214 -17.45 -25.78 -14.19
N ALA A 215 -18.48 -25.11 -14.69
CA ALA A 215 -19.81 -25.68 -14.83
C ALA A 215 -20.07 -26.17 -16.26
N VAL A 216 -20.71 -27.33 -16.35
CA VAL A 216 -21.17 -27.98 -17.59
C VAL A 216 -22.66 -28.27 -17.48
N ARG A 217 -23.37 -28.25 -18.62
CA ARG A 217 -24.83 -28.36 -18.64
C ARG A 217 -25.30 -29.26 -19.80
N PRO A 218 -26.30 -30.14 -19.59
CA PRO A 218 -26.86 -30.97 -20.66
C PRO A 218 -27.50 -30.14 -21.77
N ALA A 219 -28.08 -28.98 -21.43
CA ALA A 219 -28.74 -28.08 -22.39
C ALA A 219 -27.76 -27.33 -23.30
N THR A 220 -26.47 -27.27 -22.93
CA THR A 220 -25.39 -26.65 -23.69
C THR A 220 -24.17 -27.57 -23.63
N PRO A 221 -24.23 -28.75 -24.28
CA PRO A 221 -23.24 -29.81 -24.08
C PRO A 221 -21.84 -29.42 -24.56
N ASP A 222 -21.73 -28.45 -25.46
CA ASP A 222 -20.49 -27.86 -25.97
C ASP A 222 -20.07 -26.57 -25.23
N GLY A 223 -20.76 -26.24 -24.14
CA GLY A 223 -20.56 -25.03 -23.35
C GLY A 223 -19.96 -25.30 -21.96
N VAL A 224 -19.04 -24.42 -21.54
CA VAL A 224 -18.47 -24.40 -20.18
C VAL A 224 -18.62 -23.01 -19.59
N LEU A 225 -18.89 -22.93 -18.30
CA LEU A 225 -18.87 -21.67 -17.55
C LEU A 225 -17.75 -21.67 -16.50
N PRO A 226 -16.88 -20.65 -16.49
CA PRO A 226 -16.86 -19.49 -17.39
C PRO A 226 -16.32 -19.84 -18.79
N ALA A 227 -16.94 -19.28 -19.84
CA ALA A 227 -16.62 -19.58 -21.25
C ALA A 227 -15.17 -19.27 -21.67
N ARG A 228 -14.44 -18.47 -20.87
CA ARG A 228 -13.01 -18.21 -21.04
C ARG A 228 -12.15 -19.48 -21.03
N LEU A 229 -12.59 -20.52 -20.30
CA LEU A 229 -11.88 -21.80 -20.21
C LEU A 229 -11.90 -22.60 -21.52
N LEU A 230 -12.84 -22.33 -22.44
CA LEU A 230 -12.83 -22.92 -23.78
C LEU A 230 -11.89 -22.18 -24.74
N ARG A 231 -11.77 -20.86 -24.56
CA ARG A 231 -11.09 -19.98 -25.51
C ARG A 231 -9.57 -19.98 -25.37
N ALA A 232 -9.08 -20.02 -24.12
CA ALA A 232 -7.65 -19.95 -23.84
C ALA A 232 -7.33 -20.57 -22.47
N PRO A 233 -6.10 -21.09 -22.26
CA PRO A 233 -5.65 -21.55 -20.96
C PRO A 233 -5.77 -20.46 -19.88
N GLN A 234 -6.34 -20.81 -18.71
CA GLN A 234 -6.64 -19.88 -17.61
C GLN A 234 -5.86 -20.20 -16.33
N PRO A 235 -5.49 -19.20 -15.51
CA PRO A 235 -4.84 -19.44 -14.23
C PRO A 235 -5.76 -20.15 -13.21
N PRO A 236 -5.21 -20.80 -12.16
CA PRO A 236 -5.99 -21.51 -11.14
C PRO A 236 -6.89 -20.58 -10.33
N ASP A 237 -8.00 -21.13 -9.83
CA ASP A 237 -8.99 -20.42 -9.00
C ASP A 237 -8.64 -20.42 -7.48
N GLY A 238 -7.45 -20.95 -7.13
CA GLY A 238 -7.00 -21.12 -5.75
C GLY A 238 -6.72 -19.83 -4.97
N PRO A 239 -6.43 -19.93 -3.66
CA PRO A 239 -6.10 -18.78 -2.84
C PRO A 239 -4.92 -18.01 -3.44
N ARG A 240 -5.06 -16.69 -3.49
CA ARG A 240 -3.98 -15.82 -3.93
C ARG A 240 -2.88 -15.83 -2.85
N MET A 241 -1.63 -15.91 -3.30
CA MET A 241 -0.46 -15.97 -2.43
C MET A 241 0.33 -14.67 -2.58
N TRP A 242 0.85 -14.18 -1.46
CA TRP A 242 1.76 -13.04 -1.41
C TRP A 242 2.97 -13.39 -0.54
N ALA A 243 4.15 -12.98 -0.99
CA ALA A 243 5.34 -12.99 -0.17
C ALA A 243 5.32 -11.76 0.74
N CYS A 244 5.66 -11.95 2.01
CA CYS A 244 5.89 -10.86 2.94
C CYS A 244 7.34 -10.96 3.42
N PRO A 245 8.24 -10.02 3.05
CA PRO A 245 9.58 -10.00 3.60
C PRO A 245 9.50 -9.72 5.10
N LEU A 246 9.87 -10.70 5.92
CA LEU A 246 9.81 -10.59 7.38
C LEU A 246 11.10 -10.04 7.97
N ALA A 247 12.24 -10.35 7.37
CA ALA A 247 13.54 -10.02 7.91
C ALA A 247 14.64 -10.18 6.88
N VAL A 248 15.75 -9.48 7.10
CA VAL A 248 17.05 -9.80 6.50
C VAL A 248 17.79 -10.69 7.50
N ILE A 249 18.21 -11.87 7.06
CA ILE A 249 18.92 -12.85 7.89
C ILE A 249 20.26 -13.20 7.24
N ASP A 250 21.17 -13.67 8.06
CA ASP A 250 22.48 -14.17 7.68
C ASP A 250 22.77 -15.48 8.41
N TRP A 251 23.63 -16.31 7.84
CA TRP A 251 23.97 -17.64 8.35
C TRP A 251 25.48 -17.83 8.46
N PRO A 252 26.20 -17.00 9.24
CA PRO A 252 27.62 -17.23 9.48
C PRO A 252 27.82 -18.53 10.27
N ASP A 253 28.65 -19.43 9.76
CA ASP A 253 28.98 -20.72 10.39
C ASP A 253 27.75 -21.58 10.75
N ASP A 254 26.75 -21.63 9.85
CA ASP A 254 25.47 -22.31 10.04
C ASP A 254 24.64 -21.82 11.25
N LYS A 255 24.95 -20.64 11.79
CA LYS A 255 24.19 -20.03 12.89
C LYS A 255 23.27 -18.94 12.37
N PHE A 256 21.98 -19.07 12.69
CA PHE A 256 20.99 -18.04 12.39
C PHE A 256 21.38 -16.69 13.02
N ARG A 257 21.51 -15.66 12.19
CA ARG A 257 21.71 -14.27 12.60
C ARG A 257 20.65 -13.39 11.95
N LEU A 258 19.81 -12.75 12.75
CA LEU A 258 18.88 -11.72 12.28
C LEU A 258 19.66 -10.42 12.07
N LEU A 259 19.78 -9.97 10.82
CA LEU A 259 20.44 -8.69 10.49
C LEU A 259 19.46 -7.52 10.64
N GLU A 260 18.24 -7.69 10.16
CA GLU A 260 17.20 -6.67 10.20
C GLU A 260 15.83 -7.33 10.37
N ASP A 261 15.00 -6.81 11.28
CA ASP A 261 13.61 -7.24 11.44
C ASP A 261 12.71 -6.28 10.64
N CYS A 262 12.20 -6.75 9.51
CA CYS A 262 11.30 -5.97 8.65
C CYS A 262 9.83 -6.06 9.09
N ARG A 263 9.53 -6.88 10.12
CA ARG A 263 8.17 -6.94 10.68
C ARG A 263 7.90 -5.65 11.43
N ARG A 264 6.70 -5.09 11.21
CA ARG A 264 6.12 -4.09 12.12
C ARG A 264 5.29 -4.85 13.15
N PRO A 265 5.82 -5.19 14.34
CA PRO A 265 5.05 -5.92 15.33
C PRO A 265 3.84 -5.07 15.72
N PHE A 266 2.65 -5.61 15.49
CA PHE A 266 1.44 -5.08 16.10
C PHE A 266 1.58 -5.32 17.60
N ALA A 267 1.59 -4.25 18.41
CA ALA A 267 1.56 -4.43 19.85
C ALA A 267 0.27 -5.17 20.23
N PRO A 268 0.32 -6.21 21.09
CA PRO A 268 -0.86 -6.89 21.60
C PRO A 268 -1.89 -5.89 22.12
N LEU A 269 -3.20 -6.11 21.89
CA LEU A 269 -4.24 -5.18 22.35
C LEU A 269 -4.17 -4.89 23.87
N VAL A 270 -3.70 -5.85 24.65
CA VAL A 270 -3.43 -5.70 26.09
C VAL A 270 -2.26 -4.77 26.36
N ASP A 271 -1.22 -4.77 25.54
CA ASP A 271 -0.08 -3.86 25.63
C ASP A 271 -0.43 -2.47 25.09
N VAL A 272 -1.36 -2.38 24.13
CA VAL A 272 -1.90 -1.10 23.62
C VAL A 272 -2.77 -0.41 24.68
N SER A 273 -3.50 -1.17 25.50
CA SER A 273 -4.37 -0.62 26.57
C SER A 273 -3.65 -0.41 27.90
N THR A 274 -2.62 -1.20 28.21
CA THR A 274 -1.79 -1.07 29.43
C THR A 274 -0.56 -0.20 29.27
N ARG A 275 -0.27 0.31 28.07
CA ARG A 275 0.65 1.45 27.86
C ARG A 275 0.09 2.72 28.51
N SER A 276 0.19 2.78 29.84
CA SER A 276 0.45 4.01 30.58
C SER A 276 1.91 4.49 30.41
N GLN A 277 2.69 3.79 29.58
CA GLN A 277 4.00 4.19 29.05
C GLN A 277 4.05 4.01 27.52
N GLY A 278 3.19 4.73 26.81
CA GLY A 278 3.42 5.01 25.39
C GLY A 278 4.52 6.07 25.22
N CYS A 279 5.03 6.24 24.01
CA CYS A 279 5.85 7.40 23.60
C CYS A 279 5.14 8.75 23.83
N CYS A 280 3.84 8.71 24.14
CA CYS A 280 2.93 9.84 24.34
C CYS A 280 3.02 10.43 25.75
N THR A 281 3.40 11.71 25.85
CA THR A 281 3.27 12.52 27.06
C THR A 281 1.81 12.88 27.34
N VAL A 282 1.03 13.16 26.29
CA VAL A 282 -0.39 13.50 26.39
C VAL A 282 -1.16 12.82 25.25
N THR A 283 -2.31 12.23 25.56
CA THR A 283 -3.23 11.65 24.57
C THR A 283 -4.46 12.55 24.42
N ILE A 284 -4.88 12.81 23.17
CA ILE A 284 -5.97 13.73 22.85
C ILE A 284 -7.00 13.03 21.97
N THR A 285 -8.28 13.08 22.33
CA THR A 285 -9.39 12.58 21.49
C THR A 285 -10.01 13.71 20.65
N PRO A 286 -10.74 13.40 19.56
CA PRO A 286 -11.46 14.40 18.78
C PRO A 286 -12.41 15.27 19.60
N GLU A 287 -13.03 14.71 20.65
CA GLU A 287 -13.94 15.42 21.55
C GLU A 287 -13.24 16.53 22.34
N GLN A 288 -12.02 16.26 22.80
CA GLN A 288 -11.20 17.20 23.58
C GLN A 288 -10.63 18.31 22.69
N ALA A 289 -10.50 18.05 21.40
CA ALA A 289 -9.91 18.94 20.41
C ALA A 289 -10.90 19.92 19.76
N ARG A 290 -12.19 19.90 20.12
CA ARG A 290 -13.20 20.81 19.57
C ARG A 290 -12.93 22.26 19.95
N GLY A 291 -13.31 23.21 19.08
CA GLY A 291 -13.10 24.63 19.33
C GLY A 291 -11.62 24.99 19.30
N ASP A 292 -11.17 25.71 20.32
CA ASP A 292 -9.77 26.01 20.61
C ASP A 292 -9.09 24.90 21.45
N GLY A 293 -9.80 23.81 21.75
CA GLY A 293 -9.37 22.78 22.69
C GLY A 293 -8.02 22.15 22.36
N LEU A 294 -7.73 21.90 21.08
CA LEU A 294 -6.45 21.33 20.67
C LEU A 294 -5.29 22.30 20.90
N GLN A 295 -5.43 23.56 20.49
CA GLN A 295 -4.42 24.59 20.75
C GLN A 295 -4.21 24.78 22.25
N ARG A 296 -5.29 24.88 23.03
CA ARG A 296 -5.21 25.05 24.49
C ARG A 296 -4.47 23.90 25.18
N ILE A 297 -4.68 22.66 24.73
CA ILE A 297 -3.92 21.51 25.25
C ILE A 297 -2.44 21.63 24.88
N ILE A 298 -2.13 22.00 23.64
CA ILE A 298 -0.75 22.21 23.17
C ILE A 298 -0.05 23.30 24.00
N ASP A 299 -0.69 24.45 24.20
CA ASP A 299 -0.18 25.57 25.00
C ASP A 299 0.04 25.16 26.45
N GLN A 300 -0.91 24.44 27.04
CA GLN A 300 -0.83 23.97 28.43
C GLN A 300 0.37 23.03 28.63
N VAL A 301 0.60 22.16 27.65
CA VAL A 301 1.70 21.19 27.68
C VAL A 301 3.04 21.88 27.46
N ALA A 302 3.12 22.81 26.51
CA ALA A 302 4.32 23.61 26.24
C ALA A 302 4.78 24.40 27.48
N ARG A 303 3.82 24.86 28.31
CA ARG A 303 4.08 25.63 29.55
C ARG A 303 4.27 24.76 30.80
N SER A 304 4.08 23.45 30.70
CA SER A 304 4.22 22.56 31.86
C SER A 304 5.69 22.39 32.26
N PRO A 305 6.01 22.31 33.57
CA PRO A 305 7.38 22.06 34.02
C PRO A 305 7.90 20.75 33.42
N ARG A 306 8.96 20.84 32.61
CA ARG A 306 9.57 19.66 31.97
C ARG A 306 10.10 18.74 33.08
N LYS A 307 9.46 17.59 33.30
CA LYS A 307 10.07 16.51 34.10
C LYS A 307 11.25 15.99 33.29
N GLU A 308 12.44 15.98 33.89
CA GLU A 308 13.66 15.39 33.32
C GLU A 308 13.43 13.90 33.01
N GLY A 309 12.89 13.61 31.83
CA GLY A 309 12.95 12.31 31.18
C GLY A 309 14.11 12.28 30.20
N ARG A 310 14.62 11.07 29.90
CA ARG A 310 15.92 10.81 29.22
C ARG A 310 16.21 11.55 27.90
N ASP A 311 15.22 12.17 27.24
CA ASP A 311 15.37 12.92 25.97
C ASP A 311 14.72 14.33 25.95
N GLY A 312 14.06 14.78 27.03
CA GLY A 312 13.50 16.15 27.15
C GLY A 312 12.38 16.57 26.17
N ARG A 313 11.94 15.70 25.24
CA ARG A 313 10.89 15.98 24.23
C ARG A 313 9.48 15.65 24.73
N ILE A 314 8.49 16.48 24.36
CA ILE A 314 7.08 16.27 24.69
C ILE A 314 6.31 15.73 23.48
N THR A 315 5.65 14.58 23.62
CA THR A 315 4.86 13.96 22.55
C THR A 315 3.36 14.05 22.83
N LEU A 316 2.62 14.72 21.95
CA LEU A 316 1.17 14.79 21.96
C LEU A 316 0.59 13.83 20.91
N CYS A 317 -0.22 12.90 21.37
CA CYS A 317 -0.76 11.81 20.56
C CYS A 317 -2.25 11.98 20.29
N LEU A 318 -2.59 12.18 19.02
CA LEU A 318 -3.95 12.22 18.51
C LEU A 318 -4.45 10.77 18.33
N ARG A 319 -5.59 10.44 18.95
CA ARG A 319 -6.29 9.17 18.72
C ARG A 319 -6.93 9.16 17.32
N PRO A 320 -7.13 7.99 16.68
CA PRO A 320 -7.82 7.90 15.40
C PRO A 320 -9.17 8.63 15.42
N GLY A 321 -9.44 9.42 14.39
CA GLY A 321 -10.64 10.25 14.31
C GLY A 321 -10.42 11.55 13.53
N ARG A 322 -11.52 12.29 13.32
CA ARG A 322 -11.52 13.56 12.58
C ARG A 322 -11.49 14.75 13.54
N TYR A 323 -10.44 15.55 13.44
CA TYR A 323 -10.17 16.76 14.23
C TYR A 323 -10.54 17.98 13.37
N VAL A 324 -11.70 18.56 13.63
CA VAL A 324 -12.20 19.73 12.88
C VAL A 324 -11.77 21.00 13.62
N LEU A 325 -10.81 21.73 13.05
CA LEU A 325 -10.25 22.96 13.59
C LEU A 325 -11.12 24.17 13.23
N ASP A 326 -11.37 25.05 14.19
CA ASP A 326 -12.04 26.34 13.95
C ASP A 326 -11.05 27.48 13.65
N GLN A 327 -9.78 27.30 14.02
CA GLN A 327 -8.65 28.21 13.84
C GLN A 327 -7.38 27.40 13.54
N PRO A 328 -6.37 28.01 12.89
CA PRO A 328 -5.09 27.32 12.67
C PRO A 328 -4.40 26.98 13.99
N LEU A 329 -3.64 25.89 14.01
CA LEU A 329 -2.73 25.61 15.11
C LEU A 329 -1.48 26.49 14.97
N VAL A 330 -1.05 27.11 16.06
CA VAL A 330 0.06 28.07 16.06
C VAL A 330 1.14 27.60 17.02
N PHE A 331 2.30 27.24 16.48
CA PHE A 331 3.46 26.81 17.25
C PHE A 331 4.52 27.89 17.21
N THR A 332 4.63 28.63 18.31
CA THR A 332 5.70 29.61 18.54
C THR A 332 6.95 28.95 19.14
N ARG A 333 7.98 29.75 19.45
CA ARG A 333 9.17 29.32 20.20
C ARG A 333 8.85 28.56 21.50
N GLU A 334 7.74 28.87 22.18
CA GLU A 334 7.28 28.15 23.39
C GLU A 334 7.05 26.66 23.14
N HIS A 335 6.74 26.28 21.90
CA HIS A 335 6.37 24.94 21.48
C HIS A 335 7.56 24.13 20.93
N SER A 336 8.79 24.55 21.19
CA SER A 336 9.99 23.85 20.70
C SER A 336 10.21 22.51 21.40
N ALA A 337 10.81 21.54 20.70
CA ALA A 337 10.95 20.14 21.12
C ALA A 337 9.59 19.46 21.40
N LEU A 338 8.62 19.71 20.52
CA LEU A 338 7.27 19.14 20.57
C LEU A 338 7.06 18.18 19.41
N HIS A 339 6.51 17.00 19.70
CA HIS A 339 6.10 16.02 18.70
C HIS A 339 4.57 15.89 18.70
N LEU A 340 3.92 16.27 17.60
CA LEU A 340 2.51 16.01 17.34
C LEU A 340 2.37 14.74 16.49
N GLU A 341 1.83 13.67 17.07
CA GLU A 341 1.72 12.35 16.45
C GLU A 341 0.27 11.89 16.30
N GLY A 342 -0.10 11.36 15.13
CA GLY A 342 -1.27 10.50 14.98
C GLY A 342 -0.97 9.06 15.39
N CYS A 343 -1.61 8.58 16.46
CA CYS A 343 -1.46 7.21 16.94
C CYS A 343 -2.30 6.25 16.10
N GLY A 344 -1.65 5.60 15.13
CA GLY A 344 -2.27 4.65 14.20
C GLY A 344 -2.89 5.32 12.98
N ASP A 345 -3.42 4.52 12.06
CA ASP A 345 -4.04 5.04 10.84
C ASP A 345 -5.42 5.68 11.15
N GLY A 346 -5.77 6.75 10.43
CA GLY A 346 -7.09 7.37 10.49
C GLY A 346 -7.23 8.65 11.32
N VAL A 347 -6.14 9.32 11.68
CA VAL A 347 -6.18 10.70 12.20
C VAL A 347 -6.29 11.68 11.03
N VAL A 348 -7.39 12.43 10.99
CA VAL A 348 -7.65 13.42 9.94
C VAL A 348 -7.77 14.81 10.57
N LEU A 349 -6.86 15.72 10.23
CA LEU A 349 -7.02 17.15 10.50
C LEU A 349 -7.82 17.80 9.39
N ASP A 350 -8.86 18.52 9.77
CA ASP A 350 -9.79 19.19 8.88
C ASP A 350 -10.09 20.61 9.40
N ALA A 351 -10.62 21.47 8.55
CA ALA A 351 -10.95 22.85 8.90
C ALA A 351 -12.46 23.08 8.82
N ARG A 352 -13.04 23.68 9.87
CA ARG A 352 -14.44 24.09 9.87
C ARG A 352 -14.62 25.27 8.92
N GLY A 353 -15.54 25.12 7.98
CA GLY A 353 -15.88 26.20 7.05
C GLY A 353 -14.76 26.49 6.06
N SER A 354 -14.46 25.53 5.18
CA SER A 354 -13.75 25.81 3.91
C SER A 354 -14.42 27.03 3.24
N GLY A 355 -13.75 28.18 3.25
CA GLY A 355 -14.35 29.50 3.06
C GLY A 355 -13.95 30.55 4.11
N SER A 356 -13.31 30.15 5.21
CA SER A 356 -12.82 31.06 6.25
C SER A 356 -11.46 31.66 5.92
N HIS A 357 -11.28 32.96 6.23
CA HIS A 357 -9.99 33.66 6.15
C HIS A 357 -8.98 33.21 7.22
N ALA A 358 -9.44 32.54 8.29
CA ALA A 358 -8.60 32.15 9.44
C ALA A 358 -7.42 31.24 9.05
N PHE A 359 -7.60 30.40 8.04
CA PHE A 359 -6.58 29.43 7.58
C PHE A 359 -5.69 29.97 6.45
N GLY A 360 -5.73 31.28 6.17
CA GLY A 360 -4.96 31.89 5.08
C GLY A 360 -3.47 31.60 5.18
N GLN A 361 -2.95 31.46 6.40
CA GLN A 361 -1.54 31.23 6.71
C GLN A 361 -1.16 29.73 6.77
N GLY A 362 -2.12 28.82 6.74
CA GLY A 362 -1.91 27.38 6.93
C GLY A 362 -2.85 26.76 7.96
N MET A 363 -3.01 25.43 7.94
CA MET A 363 -3.68 24.69 9.01
C MET A 363 -2.82 24.64 10.28
N ILE A 364 -1.51 24.53 10.09
CA ILE A 364 -0.51 24.64 11.17
C ILE A 364 0.50 25.71 10.75
N VAL A 365 0.71 26.70 11.62
CA VAL A 365 1.70 27.77 11.43
C VAL A 365 2.76 27.59 12.51
N VAL A 366 4.02 27.39 12.10
CA VAL A 366 5.15 27.19 13.01
C VAL A 366 6.07 28.38 12.86
N VAL A 367 6.38 29.10 13.95
CA VAL A 367 7.13 30.35 13.88
C VAL A 367 8.19 30.39 14.98
N GLY A 368 9.46 30.48 14.60
CA GLY A 368 10.55 30.60 15.56
C GLY A 368 10.78 29.37 16.44
N ALA A 369 10.13 28.24 16.14
CA ALA A 369 10.24 26.99 16.91
C ALA A 369 11.37 26.09 16.37
N TRP A 370 11.92 25.23 17.23
CA TRP A 370 12.95 24.28 16.88
C TRP A 370 12.62 22.84 17.33
N ASP A 371 13.14 21.83 16.63
CA ASP A 371 12.91 20.39 16.88
C ASP A 371 11.41 20.03 17.02
N VAL A 372 10.58 20.64 16.17
CA VAL A 372 9.17 20.28 16.08
C VAL A 372 9.03 19.07 15.17
N ARG A 373 8.20 18.10 15.57
CA ARG A 373 7.90 16.92 14.77
C ARG A 373 6.40 16.78 14.56
N ILE A 374 5.98 16.49 13.34
CA ILE A 374 4.59 16.25 12.97
C ILE A 374 4.55 14.94 12.21
N SER A 375 3.81 13.94 12.72
CA SER A 375 3.78 12.63 12.07
C SER A 375 2.46 11.89 12.13
N GLY A 376 2.16 11.10 11.08
CA GLY A 376 1.00 10.19 11.10
C GLY A 376 -0.35 10.87 10.94
N ILE A 377 -0.41 12.01 10.25
CA ILE A 377 -1.63 12.83 10.15
C ILE A 377 -2.03 13.00 8.67
N GLU A 378 -3.31 12.75 8.36
CA GLU A 378 -3.93 13.18 7.10
C GLU A 378 -4.44 14.62 7.25
N PHE A 379 -3.90 15.54 6.44
CA PHE A 379 -4.36 16.91 6.31
C PHE A 379 -5.35 17.01 5.16
N ARG A 380 -6.58 17.47 5.45
CA ARG A 380 -7.53 17.92 4.43
C ARG A 380 -7.48 19.43 4.36
N LEU A 381 -6.75 19.93 3.36
CA LEU A 381 -6.43 21.36 3.31
C LEU A 381 -7.69 22.17 2.96
N PRO A 382 -8.02 23.22 3.73
CA PRO A 382 -9.14 24.09 3.41
C PRO A 382 -8.87 24.89 2.14
N LEU A 383 -9.95 25.34 1.51
CA LEU A 383 -9.92 26.46 0.58
C LEU A 383 -10.22 27.73 1.36
N THR A 384 -9.25 28.64 1.44
CA THR A 384 -9.39 29.96 2.06
C THR A 384 -9.63 30.99 0.96
N PRO A 385 -10.72 31.81 1.05
CA PRO A 385 -11.03 32.82 0.06
C PRO A 385 -9.92 33.87 -0.03
N PRO A 386 -9.86 34.64 -1.13
CA PRO A 386 -8.91 35.74 -1.28
C PRO A 386 -9.04 36.76 -0.14
N ASP A 387 -7.94 37.40 0.25
CA ASP A 387 -7.87 38.33 1.39
C ASP A 387 -7.61 39.72 0.81
N GLU A 388 -8.36 40.72 1.25
CA GLU A 388 -8.21 42.09 0.76
C GLU A 388 -6.86 42.72 1.18
N GLN A 389 -6.15 42.10 2.13
CA GLN A 389 -4.82 42.51 2.56
C GLN A 389 -3.70 41.80 1.75
N GLY A 390 -2.71 42.56 1.25
CA GLY A 390 -1.58 42.03 0.48
C GLY A 390 -1.41 42.69 -0.89
N SER A 391 -0.56 42.13 -1.75
CA SER A 391 -0.38 42.59 -3.13
C SER A 391 -1.60 42.25 -4.00
N GLU A 392 -1.80 42.96 -5.11
CA GLU A 392 -2.91 42.73 -6.07
C GLU A 392 -3.07 41.25 -6.49
N GLN A 393 -1.94 40.54 -6.62
CA GLN A 393 -1.90 39.12 -6.98
C GLN A 393 -2.42 38.21 -5.85
N ILE A 394 -2.08 38.53 -4.60
CA ILE A 394 -2.52 37.78 -3.40
C ILE A 394 -4.02 38.03 -3.12
N ARG A 395 -4.51 39.23 -3.42
CA ARG A 395 -5.90 39.66 -3.17
C ARG A 395 -6.95 38.92 -3.99
N ARG A 396 -6.55 38.21 -5.03
CA ARG A 396 -7.46 37.47 -5.93
C ARG A 396 -7.34 35.96 -5.80
N LEU A 397 -6.44 35.48 -4.95
CA LEU A 397 -6.01 34.08 -4.90
C LEU A 397 -6.69 33.29 -3.79
N VAL A 398 -7.33 32.17 -4.16
CA VAL A 398 -7.78 31.17 -3.19
C VAL A 398 -6.56 30.40 -2.69
N ARG A 399 -6.43 30.23 -1.38
CA ARG A 399 -5.26 29.60 -0.76
C ARG A 399 -5.60 28.29 -0.08
N SER A 400 -4.67 27.36 -0.10
CA SER A 400 -4.81 26.07 0.57
C SER A 400 -3.44 25.65 1.10
N ILE A 401 -3.14 25.97 2.36
CA ILE A 401 -1.82 25.74 2.94
C ILE A 401 -1.94 24.72 4.08
N GLY A 402 -1.10 23.69 4.06
CA GLY A 402 -1.05 22.65 5.11
C GLY A 402 -0.26 23.13 6.33
N VAL A 403 1.07 23.08 6.23
CA VAL A 403 2.00 23.53 7.28
C VAL A 403 2.84 24.69 6.76
N ARG A 404 2.88 25.81 7.50
CA ARG A 404 3.70 26.98 7.17
C ARG A 404 4.76 27.21 8.26
N PRO A 405 5.97 26.64 8.14
CA PRO A 405 7.08 27.01 8.99
C PRO A 405 7.74 28.33 8.56
N VAL A 406 8.05 29.19 9.52
CA VAL A 406 8.77 30.44 9.32
C VAL A 406 9.86 30.61 10.37
N ASN A 407 11.10 30.77 9.94
CA ASN A 407 12.25 30.93 10.83
C ASN A 407 12.36 29.76 11.85
N CYS A 408 12.34 28.52 11.35
CA CYS A 408 12.37 27.31 12.16
C CYS A 408 13.67 26.52 11.96
N HIS A 409 13.99 25.65 12.91
CA HIS A 409 15.12 24.73 12.82
C HIS A 409 14.69 23.30 13.15
N ASP A 410 15.22 22.32 12.43
CA ASP A 410 15.01 20.88 12.69
C ASP A 410 13.53 20.45 12.70
N LEU A 411 12.72 21.05 11.82
CA LEU A 411 11.33 20.62 11.63
C LEU A 411 11.29 19.29 10.89
N THR A 412 10.63 18.29 11.48
CA THR A 412 10.39 16.99 10.84
C THR A 412 8.91 16.76 10.55
N ILE A 413 8.58 16.45 9.30
CA ILE A 413 7.26 16.00 8.86
C ILE A 413 7.42 14.57 8.36
N SER A 414 6.71 13.60 8.94
CA SER A 414 6.87 12.19 8.55
C SER A 414 5.58 11.39 8.55
N ARG A 415 5.42 10.45 7.61
CA ARG A 415 4.22 9.58 7.55
C ARG A 415 2.90 10.37 7.50
N CYS A 416 2.91 11.54 6.85
CA CYS A 416 1.72 12.39 6.71
C CYS A 416 1.09 12.25 5.32
N ALA A 417 -0.16 12.70 5.17
CA ALA A 417 -0.81 12.79 3.86
C ALA A 417 -1.45 14.17 3.69
N PHE A 418 -1.10 14.91 2.65
CA PHE A 418 -1.68 16.22 2.31
C PHE A 418 -2.64 16.07 1.15
N VAL A 419 -3.94 16.23 1.42
CA VAL A 419 -5.00 16.10 0.42
C VAL A 419 -5.50 17.48 0.02
N PHE A 420 -5.16 17.89 -1.20
CA PHE A 420 -5.56 19.19 -1.74
C PHE A 420 -7.00 19.16 -2.27
N LEU A 421 -7.77 20.17 -1.90
CA LEU A 421 -9.04 20.49 -2.52
C LEU A 421 -8.80 21.51 -3.64
N VAL A 422 -9.52 21.38 -4.76
CA VAL A 422 -9.44 22.32 -5.89
C VAL A 422 -10.75 23.11 -5.98
N PRO A 423 -10.72 24.45 -6.14
CA PRO A 423 -11.92 25.26 -6.34
C PRO A 423 -12.67 24.86 -7.61
N ARG A 424 -14.01 24.94 -7.59
CA ARG A 424 -14.86 24.61 -8.75
C ARG A 424 -15.00 25.75 -9.78
N ASP A 425 -14.79 27.00 -9.36
CA ASP A 425 -15.25 28.19 -10.10
C ASP A 425 -14.15 28.93 -10.89
N GLU A 426 -13.17 28.21 -11.44
CA GLU A 426 -12.09 28.80 -12.26
C GLU A 426 -11.36 30.00 -11.58
N GLN A 427 -11.31 30.05 -10.25
CA GLN A 427 -10.56 31.08 -9.54
C GLN A 427 -9.06 30.72 -9.50
N PRO A 428 -8.16 31.71 -9.59
CA PRO A 428 -6.75 31.44 -9.43
C PRO A 428 -6.50 30.93 -8.00
N SER A 429 -5.68 29.89 -7.87
CA SER A 429 -5.45 29.24 -6.58
C SER A 429 -4.01 28.83 -6.35
N LEU A 430 -3.61 28.87 -5.07
CA LEU A 430 -2.33 28.39 -4.60
C LEU A 430 -2.53 27.35 -3.50
N GLY A 431 -2.20 26.11 -3.81
CA GLY A 431 -2.14 25.01 -2.87
C GLY A 431 -0.70 24.71 -2.49
N VAL A 432 -0.36 24.68 -1.21
CA VAL A 432 0.97 24.30 -0.74
C VAL A 432 0.86 23.33 0.44
N GLY A 433 1.48 22.17 0.35
CA GLY A 433 1.51 21.20 1.44
C GLY A 433 2.36 21.71 2.61
N VAL A 434 3.64 21.97 2.33
CA VAL A 434 4.59 22.58 3.27
C VAL A 434 5.14 23.88 2.66
N PHE A 435 4.82 25.01 3.25
CA PHE A 435 5.29 26.33 2.82
C PHE A 435 6.33 26.89 3.79
N ALA A 436 7.61 26.63 3.53
CA ALA A 436 8.71 27.15 4.33
C ALA A 436 9.08 28.58 3.92
N GLY A 437 9.00 29.49 4.88
CA GLY A 437 9.37 30.90 4.73
C GLY A 437 10.61 31.26 5.55
N GLY A 438 11.52 32.05 4.98
CA GLY A 438 12.69 32.53 5.72
C GLY A 438 13.68 31.42 6.06
N ILE A 439 14.22 31.40 7.27
CA ILE A 439 15.28 30.46 7.68
C ILE A 439 14.65 29.13 8.12
N CYS A 440 14.86 28.04 7.38
CA CYS A 440 14.25 26.73 7.67
C CYS A 440 15.27 25.59 7.56
N ASP A 441 16.36 25.67 8.33
CA ASP A 441 17.40 24.63 8.31
C ASP A 441 16.94 23.33 8.96
N GLY A 442 17.51 22.21 8.50
CA GLY A 442 17.22 20.88 9.03
C GLY A 442 15.80 20.43 8.71
N LEU A 443 15.13 21.03 7.72
CA LEU A 443 13.80 20.60 7.29
C LEU A 443 13.85 19.17 6.77
N VAL A 444 13.13 18.27 7.43
CA VAL A 444 12.99 16.87 7.03
C VAL A 444 11.54 16.60 6.64
N VAL A 445 11.32 16.09 5.43
CA VAL A 445 10.03 15.55 4.98
C VAL A 445 10.27 14.13 4.48
N THR A 446 9.70 13.14 5.17
CA THR A 446 9.91 11.71 4.86
C THR A 446 8.63 10.92 4.83
N ASP A 447 8.54 9.89 3.99
CA ASP A 447 7.40 8.96 3.93
C ASP A 447 6.04 9.67 3.85
N THR A 448 5.98 10.83 3.19
CA THR A 448 4.79 11.70 3.17
C THR A 448 4.17 11.74 1.78
N ALA A 449 2.84 11.69 1.72
CA ALA A 449 2.08 11.77 0.49
C ALA A 449 1.48 13.17 0.27
N PHE A 450 1.51 13.66 -0.96
CA PHE A 450 0.89 14.91 -1.40
C PHE A 450 -0.02 14.61 -2.60
N GLU A 451 -1.33 14.67 -2.39
CA GLU A 451 -2.33 14.23 -3.38
C GLU A 451 -3.29 15.36 -3.78
N CYS A 452 -3.31 15.68 -5.07
CA CYS A 452 -4.37 16.50 -5.66
C CYS A 452 -5.33 15.61 -6.45
N ARG A 453 -6.55 15.40 -5.93
CA ARG A 453 -7.60 14.62 -6.59
C ARG A 453 -8.37 15.47 -7.60
N ARG A 454 -7.81 15.64 -8.80
CA ARG A 454 -8.57 16.16 -9.96
C ARG A 454 -9.49 15.06 -10.47
N ARG A 455 -10.81 15.16 -10.23
CA ARG A 455 -11.79 14.23 -10.83
C ARG A 455 -12.03 14.48 -12.32
N ASP A 456 -11.69 15.66 -12.83
CA ASP A 456 -11.99 16.04 -14.20
C ASP A 456 -10.73 16.62 -14.88
N LEU A 457 -9.83 15.76 -15.33
CA LEU A 457 -8.89 16.12 -16.40
C LEU A 457 -9.45 15.56 -17.72
N VAL A 458 -10.43 16.26 -18.27
CA VAL A 458 -10.54 16.37 -19.72
C VAL A 458 -9.22 16.99 -20.19
N ALA A 459 -8.61 16.43 -21.22
CA ALA A 459 -7.34 16.90 -21.77
C ALA A 459 -7.44 18.37 -22.22
N GLY A 460 -6.97 19.29 -21.38
CA GLY A 460 -6.95 20.73 -21.64
C GLY A 460 -6.28 21.51 -20.50
N PRO A 461 -5.66 22.67 -20.78
CA PRO A 461 -5.12 23.54 -19.73
C PRO A 461 -6.25 24.04 -18.82
N PRO A 462 -6.01 24.20 -17.49
CA PRO A 462 -7.02 24.75 -16.59
C PRO A 462 -7.40 26.18 -17.03
N PRO A 463 -8.67 26.56 -16.88
CA PRO A 463 -9.20 27.87 -17.34
C PRO A 463 -8.64 29.07 -16.55
N ALA A 464 -8.04 28.85 -15.38
CA ALA A 464 -7.37 29.87 -14.57
C ALA A 464 -6.07 29.35 -13.95
N PRO A 465 -5.12 30.23 -13.56
CA PRO A 465 -3.84 29.80 -13.04
C PRO A 465 -3.98 29.13 -11.67
N GLN A 466 -3.67 27.84 -11.59
CA GLN A 466 -3.69 27.02 -10.38
C GLN A 466 -2.31 26.42 -10.13
N ALA A 467 -1.66 26.86 -9.05
CA ALA A 467 -0.37 26.32 -8.64
C ALA A 467 -0.54 25.46 -7.39
N VAL A 468 -0.33 24.15 -7.52
CA VAL A 468 -0.35 23.22 -6.38
C VAL A 468 1.06 22.65 -6.21
N VAL A 469 1.68 22.88 -5.06
CA VAL A 469 3.06 22.48 -4.77
C VAL A 469 3.10 21.61 -3.51
N GLY A 470 3.88 20.53 -3.53
CA GLY A 470 4.08 19.70 -2.35
C GLY A 470 4.88 20.46 -1.27
N VAL A 471 6.14 20.78 -1.58
CA VAL A 471 7.04 21.56 -0.71
C VAL A 471 7.48 22.82 -1.43
N LEU A 472 7.20 23.99 -0.84
CA LEU A 472 7.60 25.31 -1.33
C LEU A 472 8.52 25.99 -0.33
N VAL A 473 9.68 26.46 -0.77
CA VAL A 473 10.61 27.26 0.03
C VAL A 473 10.83 28.61 -0.67
N SER A 474 10.55 29.71 0.03
CA SER A 474 10.79 31.06 -0.50
C SER A 474 11.09 32.07 0.61
N SER A 475 11.69 33.20 0.24
CA SER A 475 11.78 34.34 1.15
C SER A 475 10.37 34.77 1.59
N THR A 476 10.27 35.34 2.79
CA THR A 476 8.99 35.80 3.35
C THR A 476 9.10 37.26 3.77
N VAL A 477 7.98 37.98 3.65
CA VAL A 477 7.87 39.36 4.12
C VAL A 477 7.25 39.36 5.51
N ILE A 478 7.88 40.05 6.46
CA ILE A 478 7.29 40.36 7.76
C ILE A 478 6.84 41.81 7.70
N ARG A 479 5.57 42.10 8.02
CA ARG A 479 5.02 43.45 7.84
C ARG A 479 5.80 44.44 8.72
N GLY A 480 6.33 45.51 8.12
CA GLY A 480 7.11 46.53 8.83
C GLY A 480 8.61 46.24 8.98
N GLU A 481 9.08 45.04 8.61
CA GLU A 481 10.49 44.64 8.66
C GLU A 481 11.08 44.37 7.26
N PRO A 482 12.42 44.43 7.10
CA PRO A 482 13.08 43.99 5.87
C PRO A 482 12.76 42.51 5.56
N ARG A 483 12.73 42.18 4.26
CA ARG A 483 12.49 40.82 3.74
C ARG A 483 13.42 39.82 4.44
N VAL A 484 12.84 38.75 5.00
CA VAL A 484 13.63 37.63 5.53
C VAL A 484 13.97 36.71 4.36
N VAL A 485 15.23 36.75 3.97
CA VAL A 485 15.79 35.92 2.90
C VAL A 485 15.65 34.45 3.28
N ALA A 486 15.12 33.64 2.36
CA ALA A 486 15.02 32.22 2.61
C ALA A 486 16.40 31.58 2.73
N ARG A 487 16.56 30.72 3.73
CA ARG A 487 17.77 29.92 3.91
C ARG A 487 17.39 28.47 4.16
N LEU A 488 18.10 27.57 3.48
CA LEU A 488 17.83 26.15 3.51
C LEU A 488 19.13 25.38 3.72
N GLY A 489 19.42 25.08 4.99
CA GLY A 489 20.49 24.20 5.42
C GLY A 489 20.04 22.75 5.58
N ASP A 490 20.81 21.79 5.09
CA ASP A 490 20.67 20.36 5.43
C ASP A 490 19.25 19.75 5.27
N MET A 491 18.50 20.15 4.24
CA MET A 491 17.17 19.62 3.96
C MET A 491 17.24 18.14 3.58
N ARG A 492 16.26 17.35 4.05
CA ARG A 492 16.09 15.95 3.66
C ARG A 492 14.67 15.69 3.18
N LEU A 493 14.53 15.30 1.92
CA LEU A 493 13.28 14.86 1.31
C LEU A 493 13.45 13.39 0.93
N ARG A 494 12.80 12.47 1.65
CA ARG A 494 12.95 11.03 1.41
C ARG A 494 11.64 10.28 1.26
N ASP A 495 11.59 9.34 0.32
CA ASP A 495 10.49 8.35 0.22
C ASP A 495 9.09 8.98 0.16
N ASN A 496 8.98 10.21 -0.36
CA ASN A 496 7.71 10.93 -0.47
C ASN A 496 7.00 10.63 -1.79
N VAL A 497 5.68 10.72 -1.79
CA VAL A 497 4.85 10.54 -3.00
C VAL A 497 4.14 11.85 -3.33
N PHE A 498 4.33 12.36 -4.54
CA PHE A 498 3.68 13.56 -5.07
C PHE A 498 2.78 13.16 -6.24
N SER A 499 1.48 13.46 -6.18
CA SER A 499 0.52 13.02 -7.20
C SER A 499 -0.40 14.15 -7.67
N GLY A 500 -0.39 14.45 -8.97
CA GLY A 500 -1.32 15.39 -9.59
C GLY A 500 -1.04 16.88 -9.30
N LEU A 501 0.21 17.23 -8.97
CA LEU A 501 0.61 18.58 -8.55
C LEU A 501 1.16 19.41 -9.71
N SER A 502 1.22 20.73 -9.56
CA SER A 502 1.96 21.61 -10.47
C SER A 502 3.47 21.48 -10.26
N GLY A 503 3.92 21.28 -9.01
CA GLY A 503 5.32 21.00 -8.69
C GLY A 503 5.44 20.07 -7.48
N ALA A 504 6.36 19.10 -7.49
CA ALA A 504 6.61 18.30 -6.28
C ALA A 504 7.36 19.15 -5.23
N VAL A 505 8.49 19.74 -5.63
CA VAL A 505 9.32 20.58 -4.76
C VAL A 505 9.75 21.83 -5.52
N VAL A 506 9.55 23.00 -4.92
CA VAL A 506 9.99 24.29 -5.46
C VAL A 506 10.72 25.03 -4.36
N ALA A 507 12.03 25.22 -4.47
CA ALA A 507 12.80 25.91 -3.45
C ALA A 507 13.68 26.98 -4.06
N VAL A 508 13.52 28.22 -3.59
CA VAL A 508 14.45 29.31 -3.84
C VAL A 508 14.91 29.87 -2.52
N ALA A 509 16.19 29.70 -2.24
CA ALA A 509 16.80 30.04 -0.97
C ALA A 509 18.32 30.23 -1.15
N VAL A 510 18.94 30.88 -0.16
CA VAL A 510 20.36 30.70 0.11
C VAL A 510 20.53 29.30 0.68
N CYS A 511 21.12 28.40 -0.09
CA CYS A 511 21.32 27.03 0.36
C CYS A 511 22.68 26.89 1.06
N SER A 512 22.72 26.13 2.15
CA SER A 512 23.94 25.79 2.88
C SER A 512 23.96 24.31 3.24
N GLY A 513 25.13 23.72 3.50
CA GLY A 513 25.21 22.30 3.85
C GLY A 513 24.78 21.36 2.71
N THR A 514 24.22 20.20 3.07
CA THR A 514 23.90 19.13 2.11
C THR A 514 22.41 18.89 2.00
N GLN A 515 21.84 19.08 0.80
CA GLN A 515 20.46 18.75 0.52
C GLN A 515 20.38 17.30 0.03
N VAL A 516 19.55 16.49 0.66
CA VAL A 516 19.31 15.09 0.29
C VAL A 516 17.90 14.93 -0.23
N ILE A 517 17.76 14.53 -1.49
CA ILE A 517 16.48 14.27 -2.14
C ILE A 517 16.56 12.86 -2.72
N ASP A 518 15.96 11.88 -2.03
CA ASP A 518 16.15 10.45 -2.32
C ASP A 518 14.83 9.66 -2.22
N GLY A 519 14.66 8.60 -3.01
CA GLY A 519 13.46 7.73 -2.94
C GLY A 519 12.10 8.38 -3.25
N ASN A 520 12.05 9.66 -3.66
CA ASN A 520 10.80 10.38 -3.91
C ASN A 520 10.18 9.99 -5.26
N ARG A 521 8.85 9.86 -5.30
CA ARG A 521 8.06 9.55 -6.50
C ARG A 521 7.15 10.72 -6.87
N ALA A 522 7.25 11.22 -8.10
CA ALA A 522 6.37 12.27 -8.62
C ALA A 522 5.52 11.74 -9.78
N ASP A 523 4.26 11.40 -9.50
CA ASP A 523 3.30 10.89 -10.47
C ASP A 523 2.40 12.02 -10.99
N ARG A 524 2.24 12.13 -12.31
CA ARG A 524 1.33 13.12 -12.93
C ARG A 524 1.54 14.56 -12.42
N CYS A 525 2.77 14.89 -12.05
CA CYS A 525 3.16 16.25 -11.69
C CYS A 525 3.66 16.98 -12.96
N HIS A 526 3.39 18.28 -13.07
CA HIS A 526 3.92 19.07 -14.19
C HIS A 526 5.43 19.28 -14.04
N ASP A 527 5.85 19.76 -12.87
CA ASP A 527 7.25 19.91 -12.49
C ASP A 527 7.61 18.91 -11.37
N GLY A 528 8.81 18.32 -11.44
CA GLY A 528 9.34 17.44 -10.39
C GLY A 528 9.96 18.27 -9.26
N VAL A 529 11.28 18.36 -9.24
CA VAL A 529 12.03 19.18 -8.28
C VAL A 529 12.64 20.38 -9.01
N LEU A 530 12.37 21.58 -8.48
CA LEU A 530 12.94 22.85 -8.92
C LEU A 530 13.71 23.48 -7.76
N LEU A 531 15.04 23.52 -7.87
CA LEU A 531 15.89 24.24 -6.93
C LEU A 531 16.55 25.43 -7.64
N GLY A 532 16.46 26.61 -7.04
CA GLY A 532 17.07 27.84 -7.54
C GLY A 532 17.76 28.63 -6.44
N LEU A 533 18.74 29.44 -6.83
CA LEU A 533 19.44 30.37 -5.94
C LEU A 533 18.73 31.73 -5.91
N LEU A 534 19.03 32.53 -4.88
CA LEU A 534 18.33 33.79 -4.58
C LEU A 534 18.31 34.81 -5.74
N GLU A 535 19.32 34.83 -6.60
CA GLU A 535 19.37 35.69 -7.81
C GLU A 535 18.16 35.47 -8.74
N GLN A 536 17.61 34.24 -8.75
CA GLN A 536 16.41 33.90 -9.52
C GLN A 536 15.13 34.48 -8.91
N GLU A 537 15.11 34.71 -7.60
CA GLU A 537 14.00 35.37 -6.90
C GLU A 537 13.90 36.85 -7.33
N GLU A 538 15.05 37.51 -7.50
CA GLU A 538 15.13 38.91 -7.90
C GLU A 538 14.80 39.09 -9.38
N ALA A 539 15.30 38.21 -10.25
CA ALA A 539 14.94 38.18 -11.67
C ALA A 539 13.45 37.86 -11.91
N ALA A 540 12.84 37.02 -11.06
CA ALA A 540 11.40 36.76 -11.11
C ALA A 540 10.59 38.00 -10.73
N ARG A 541 11.06 38.79 -9.74
CA ARG A 541 10.40 40.03 -9.30
C ARG A 541 10.36 41.11 -10.38
N GLU A 542 11.37 41.19 -11.23
CA GLU A 542 11.45 42.19 -12.31
C GLU A 542 10.55 41.89 -13.51
N ARG A 543 10.00 40.68 -13.61
CA ARG A 543 9.03 40.33 -14.65
C ARG A 543 7.70 41.04 -14.41
N LYS A 544 7.38 42.01 -15.28
CA LYS A 544 6.13 42.79 -15.25
C LYS A 544 4.91 42.04 -15.80
N GLU A 545 5.09 40.99 -16.58
CA GLU A 545 4.00 40.16 -17.11
C GLU A 545 4.08 38.75 -16.50
N PRO A 546 2.96 38.17 -16.04
CA PRO A 546 2.92 36.75 -15.69
C PRO A 546 3.17 35.88 -16.94
N PRO A 547 3.78 34.69 -16.81
CA PRO A 547 3.95 33.79 -17.94
C PRO A 547 2.59 33.47 -18.58
N ARG A 548 2.48 33.70 -19.89
CA ARG A 548 1.21 33.63 -20.64
C ARG A 548 0.73 32.20 -20.93
N GLU A 549 1.51 31.17 -20.60
CA GLU A 549 1.15 29.78 -20.88
C GLU A 549 1.33 28.88 -19.65
N ARG A 550 0.19 28.54 -19.04
CA ARG A 550 -0.03 27.46 -18.06
C ARG A 550 0.57 27.69 -16.66
N ALA A 551 -0.28 27.45 -15.64
CA ALA A 551 0.08 27.58 -14.23
C ALA A 551 1.29 26.71 -13.88
N SER A 552 2.41 27.36 -13.57
CA SER A 552 3.70 26.73 -13.36
C SER A 552 4.13 26.79 -11.89
N ALA A 553 5.09 25.95 -11.49
CA ALA A 553 5.80 26.08 -10.22
C ALA A 553 6.35 27.51 -9.96
N VAL A 554 6.64 28.27 -11.02
CA VAL A 554 7.14 29.64 -10.96
C VAL A 554 6.06 30.63 -10.47
N ASP A 555 4.79 30.39 -10.81
CA ASP A 555 3.69 31.25 -10.34
C ASP A 555 3.48 31.12 -8.83
N ALA A 556 3.67 29.92 -8.27
CA ALA A 556 3.68 29.72 -6.82
C ALA A 556 4.80 30.52 -6.16
N LEU A 557 6.00 30.52 -6.74
CA LEU A 557 7.15 31.28 -6.23
C LEU A 557 6.88 32.79 -6.25
N LEU A 558 6.35 33.32 -7.35
CA LEU A 558 6.01 34.74 -7.50
C LEU A 558 5.02 35.22 -6.44
N VAL A 559 4.03 34.40 -6.11
CA VAL A 559 3.09 34.70 -5.01
C VAL A 559 3.79 34.61 -3.66
N ALA A 560 4.58 33.55 -3.44
CA ALA A 560 5.18 33.24 -2.14
C ALA A 560 6.14 34.34 -1.64
N VAL A 561 6.95 34.92 -2.54
CA VAL A 561 7.90 36.01 -2.20
C VAL A 561 7.21 37.32 -1.80
N GLN A 562 5.93 37.46 -2.17
CA GLN A 562 5.10 38.60 -1.78
C GLN A 562 4.17 38.27 -0.61
N TYR A 563 4.14 37.01 -0.13
CA TYR A 563 3.13 36.51 0.79
C TYR A 563 3.49 36.83 2.24
N PRO A 564 2.84 37.83 2.87
CA PRO A 564 3.30 38.32 4.16
C PRO A 564 2.98 37.33 5.28
N LEU A 565 3.81 37.38 6.32
CA LEU A 565 3.47 36.86 7.65
C LEU A 565 2.82 38.01 8.46
N PRO A 566 1.57 37.87 8.94
CA PRO A 566 0.89 38.89 9.73
C PRO A 566 1.59 39.22 11.05
N ASP A 567 1.42 40.46 11.54
CA ASP A 567 2.06 40.99 12.76
C ASP A 567 1.82 40.15 14.01
N GLN A 568 0.67 39.49 14.09
CA GLN A 568 0.33 38.58 15.20
C GLN A 568 1.28 37.36 15.31
N PHE A 569 2.15 37.15 14.33
CA PHE A 569 3.13 36.08 14.28
C PHE A 569 4.59 36.60 14.27
N THR A 570 4.85 37.90 14.45
CA THR A 570 6.22 38.45 14.47
C THR A 570 7.02 37.99 15.68
N VAL A 571 8.29 37.62 15.47
CA VAL A 571 9.27 37.30 16.52
C VAL A 571 10.26 38.46 16.61
N SER A 572 10.51 38.98 17.81
CA SER A 572 11.24 40.24 18.06
C SER A 572 12.75 40.24 17.79
N ASP A 573 13.32 39.21 17.17
CA ASP A 573 14.76 39.15 16.89
C ASP A 573 14.98 38.77 15.41
N PRO A 574 15.08 39.76 14.50
CA PRO A 574 15.56 39.48 13.15
C PRO A 574 17.00 38.98 13.25
N VAL A 575 17.22 37.71 12.93
CA VAL A 575 18.57 37.18 12.70
C VAL A 575 19.16 38.05 11.58
N PRO A 576 20.32 38.71 11.79
CA PRO A 576 20.93 39.52 10.74
C PRO A 576 21.16 38.64 9.51
N PRO A 577 20.91 39.15 8.28
CA PRO A 577 21.18 38.38 7.08
C PRO A 577 22.65 37.94 7.12
N PRO A 578 22.94 36.63 7.03
CA PRO A 578 24.32 36.17 7.01
C PRO A 578 25.03 36.76 5.79
N GLU A 579 26.35 36.91 5.91
CA GLU A 579 27.21 37.31 4.80
C GLU A 579 26.95 36.37 3.61
N GLN A 580 26.52 36.94 2.48
CA GLN A 580 26.24 36.16 1.27
C GLN A 580 27.55 35.60 0.75
N VAL A 581 27.84 34.34 1.07
CA VAL A 581 28.95 33.61 0.44
C VAL A 581 28.45 33.12 -0.92
N PRO A 582 28.99 33.61 -2.06
CA PRO A 582 28.60 33.11 -3.37
C PRO A 582 28.79 31.60 -3.38
N SER A 583 27.71 30.88 -3.68
CA SER A 583 27.65 29.41 -3.56
C SER A 583 27.03 28.84 -4.83
N THR A 584 27.53 27.68 -5.27
CA THR A 584 26.98 26.94 -6.41
C THR A 584 26.43 25.60 -5.95
N LEU A 585 25.46 25.05 -6.70
CA LEU A 585 24.89 23.73 -6.44
C LEU A 585 25.70 22.68 -7.21
N MET A 586 26.24 21.70 -6.49
CA MET A 586 26.96 20.57 -7.06
C MET A 586 26.22 19.27 -6.76
N VAL A 587 26.02 18.42 -7.78
CA VAL A 587 25.43 17.09 -7.60
C VAL A 587 26.56 16.05 -7.43
N ARG A 588 26.55 15.31 -6.32
CA ARG A 588 27.48 14.20 -6.02
C ARG A 588 26.75 13.07 -5.32
N ASP A 589 26.94 11.83 -5.75
CA ASP A 589 26.41 10.62 -5.08
C ASP A 589 24.91 10.71 -4.71
N ASN A 590 24.06 11.17 -5.65
CA ASN A 590 22.63 11.45 -5.45
C ASN A 590 22.31 12.48 -4.33
N ARG A 591 23.27 13.35 -4.01
CA ARG A 591 23.13 14.47 -3.07
C ARG A 591 23.39 15.79 -3.79
N ILE A 592 22.80 16.86 -3.28
CA ILE A 592 22.98 18.21 -3.79
C ILE A 592 23.76 18.99 -2.72
N GLU A 593 25.03 19.20 -2.97
CA GLU A 593 25.95 19.93 -2.09
C GLU A 593 25.96 21.42 -2.47
N CYS A 594 25.90 22.29 -1.48
CA CYS A 594 26.11 23.73 -1.67
C CYS A 594 27.58 24.04 -1.44
N VAL A 595 28.31 24.38 -2.51
CA VAL A 595 29.76 24.60 -2.46
C VAL A 595 30.06 26.10 -2.53
N PRO A 596 30.79 26.67 -1.55
CA PRO A 596 31.26 28.06 -1.62
C PRO A 596 32.17 28.27 -2.83
N VAL A 597 31.96 29.36 -3.57
CA VAL A 597 32.78 29.75 -4.73
C VAL A 597 33.78 30.81 -4.28
N PRO A 598 35.10 30.62 -4.50
CA PRO A 598 36.13 31.53 -3.98
C PRO A 598 36.30 32.86 -4.75
N ASP A 599 35.54 33.12 -5.82
CA ASP A 599 35.66 34.32 -6.66
C ASP A 599 34.27 34.84 -7.11
N ASP A 600 34.07 36.16 -7.05
CA ASP A 600 32.86 36.90 -7.47
C ASP A 600 32.51 36.80 -8.97
N ARG A 601 33.25 35.98 -9.74
CA ARG A 601 33.11 35.87 -11.21
C ARG A 601 32.32 34.66 -11.69
N PHE A 602 31.93 33.77 -10.77
CA PHE A 602 31.12 32.58 -11.07
C PHE A 602 29.86 32.55 -10.18
N SER A 603 28.94 33.51 -10.34
CA SER A 603 27.55 33.30 -9.92
C SER A 603 26.85 32.37 -10.92
N GLY A 604 27.20 31.08 -10.84
CA GLY A 604 26.61 30.05 -11.68
C GLY A 604 25.15 29.85 -11.32
N THR A 605 24.24 30.32 -12.16
CA THR A 605 22.82 29.97 -12.12
C THR A 605 22.66 28.46 -12.35
N ALA A 606 22.45 27.68 -11.28
CA ALA A 606 22.09 26.27 -11.39
C ALA A 606 20.58 26.12 -11.19
N LEU A 607 19.83 26.06 -12.28
CA LEU A 607 18.44 25.58 -12.27
C LEU A 607 18.50 24.06 -12.43
N LEU A 608 18.39 23.31 -11.33
CA LEU A 608 18.30 21.86 -11.40
C LEU A 608 16.82 21.48 -11.57
N VAL A 609 16.42 21.18 -12.81
CA VAL A 609 15.10 20.60 -13.10
C VAL A 609 15.26 19.09 -13.20
N LEU A 610 14.90 18.38 -12.13
CA LEU A 610 14.76 16.92 -12.19
C LEU A 610 13.37 16.60 -12.70
N GLY A 611 13.21 16.63 -14.03
CA GLY A 611 11.97 16.27 -14.70
C GLY A 611 11.97 14.79 -15.08
N GLN A 612 11.03 14.01 -14.56
CA GLN A 612 10.57 12.84 -15.31
C GLN A 612 9.58 13.34 -16.36
N ARG A 613 10.07 13.57 -17.59
CA ARG A 613 9.16 13.60 -18.73
C ARG A 613 8.90 12.16 -19.17
N PRO A 614 7.66 11.80 -19.58
CA PRO A 614 7.44 10.59 -20.35
C PRO A 614 8.23 10.62 -21.67
#